data_AF-A0A958MEI8-F1
#
_entry.id   AF-A0A958MEI8-F1
#
_cell.length_a   1.000
_cell.length_b   1.000
_cell.length_c   1.000
_cell.angle_alpha   90.00
_cell.angle_beta   90.00
_cell.angle_gamma   90.00
#
_symmetry.space_group_name_H-M   'P 1'
#
loop_
_entity.id
_entity.type
_entity.pdbx_description
1 polymer ?
#
loop_
_entity_poly.entity_id
_entity_poly.type
_entity_poly.pdbx_seq_one_letter_code
_entity_poly.pdbx_strand_id
1 'polypeptide(L)'
;MKWAMDADSRDDFVQSTKTQALYLWIGLCLALTLFFVQSQMFFVKTDPLPSQSLEWVFAFLGLVTFLFGYFFYRAYISLRRKQIMQLTLPDRKQSVLVAFVLQYVLFETLGLYGVLLSVLMQNTVKAIPFVLFAYLGFVLSFPKKEKIQALFE
;
A
#
# COMPACT_ATOMS: atom_id res chain seq x y z
N MET A 1 16.20 -13.04 28.86
CA MET A 1 16.26 -14.27 28.04
C MET A 1 15.97 -13.89 26.59
N LYS A 2 16.99 -13.95 25.73
CA LYS A 2 16.90 -13.64 24.29
C LYS A 2 16.36 -14.91 23.62
N TRP A 3 15.08 -14.93 23.26
CA TRP A 3 14.49 -16.08 22.56
C TRP A 3 15.06 -16.13 21.14
N ALA A 4 16.04 -17.01 20.93
CA ALA A 4 16.27 -17.55 19.60
C ALA A 4 14.99 -18.33 19.25
N MET A 5 14.23 -17.85 18.26
CA MET A 5 13.13 -18.65 17.72
C MET A 5 13.73 -19.88 17.05
N ASP A 6 13.25 -21.06 17.42
CA ASP A 6 13.56 -22.29 16.72
C ASP A 6 13.08 -22.19 15.27
N ALA A 7 13.77 -22.88 14.34
CA ALA A 7 13.49 -22.79 12.91
C ALA A 7 12.01 -23.06 12.57
N ASP A 8 11.40 -24.05 13.22
CA ASP A 8 9.99 -24.40 13.03
C ASP A 8 9.04 -23.27 13.47
N SER A 9 9.33 -22.64 14.62
CA SER A 9 8.53 -21.50 15.11
C SER A 9 8.61 -20.28 14.17
N ARG A 10 9.75 -20.12 13.47
CA ARG A 10 9.95 -19.04 12.49
C ARG A 10 9.15 -19.29 11.23
N ASP A 11 9.16 -20.52 10.71
CA ASP A 11 8.39 -20.86 9.51
C ASP A 11 6.88 -20.74 9.77
N ASP A 12 6.40 -21.18 10.94
CA ASP A 12 5.01 -21.00 11.36
C ASP A 12 4.63 -19.52 11.46
N PHE A 13 5.49 -18.68 12.05
CA PHE A 13 5.28 -17.23 12.11
C PHE A 13 5.19 -16.61 10.71
N VAL A 14 6.13 -16.95 9.83
CA VAL A 14 6.18 -16.40 8.47
C VAL A 14 4.93 -16.79 7.68
N GLN A 15 4.54 -18.05 7.73
CA GLN A 15 3.37 -18.55 7.01
C GLN A 15 2.09 -17.96 7.57
N SER A 16 1.93 -17.94 8.89
CA SER A 16 0.75 -17.36 9.55
C SER A 16 0.61 -15.86 9.28
N THR A 17 1.73 -15.12 9.24
CA THR A 17 1.73 -13.68 8.95
C THR A 17 1.42 -13.41 7.48
N LYS A 18 1.98 -14.21 6.57
CA LYS A 18 1.67 -14.14 5.13
C LYS A 18 0.19 -14.34 4.88
N THR A 19 -0.42 -15.37 5.46
CA THR A 19 -1.85 -15.67 5.28
C THR A 19 -2.73 -14.53 5.77
N GLN A 20 -2.46 -13.97 6.95
CA GLN A 20 -3.21 -12.83 7.46
C GLN A 20 -3.02 -11.56 6.62
N ALA A 21 -1.78 -11.29 6.18
CA ALA A 21 -1.50 -10.17 5.29
C ALA A 21 -2.22 -10.33 3.95
N LEU A 22 -2.35 -11.56 3.44
CA LEU A 22 -3.10 -11.85 2.21
C LEU A 22 -4.60 -11.57 2.39
N TYR A 23 -5.20 -11.98 3.51
CA TYR A 23 -6.61 -11.66 3.79
C TYR A 23 -6.83 -10.15 3.91
N LEU A 24 -5.92 -9.43 4.58
CA LEU A 24 -5.98 -7.97 4.64
C LEU A 24 -5.85 -7.35 3.25
N TRP A 25 -4.91 -7.82 2.44
CA TRP A 25 -4.71 -7.34 1.07
C TRP A 25 -5.96 -7.55 0.21
N ILE A 26 -6.57 -8.74 0.25
CA ILE A 26 -7.81 -9.04 -0.48
C ILE A 26 -8.96 -8.14 0.02
N GLY A 27 -9.14 -8.02 1.34
CA GLY A 27 -10.19 -7.20 1.93
C GLY A 27 -10.07 -5.72 1.54
N LEU A 28 -8.85 -5.19 1.53
CA LEU A 28 -8.58 -3.82 1.11
C LEU A 28 -8.81 -3.61 -0.40
N CYS A 29 -8.43 -4.58 -1.24
CA CYS A 29 -8.75 -4.55 -2.68
C CYS A 29 -10.27 -4.49 -2.94
N LEU A 30 -11.04 -5.27 -2.19
CA LEU A 30 -12.51 -5.27 -2.29
C LEU A 30 -13.12 -3.94 -1.83
N ALA A 31 -12.65 -3.41 -0.69
CA ALA A 31 -13.11 -2.12 -0.17
C ALA A 31 -12.86 -0.98 -1.17
N LEU A 32 -11.68 -0.97 -1.79
CA LEU A 32 -11.32 -0.01 -2.83
C LEU A 32 -12.20 -0.14 -4.07
N THR A 33 -12.45 -1.36 -4.54
CA THR A 33 -13.34 -1.61 -5.68
C THR A 33 -14.74 -1.05 -5.41
N LEU A 34 -15.29 -1.27 -4.20
CA LEU A 34 -16.59 -0.73 -3.81
C LEU A 34 -16.58 0.81 -3.75
N PHE A 35 -15.54 1.41 -3.18
CA PHE A 35 -15.38 2.86 -3.14
C PHE A 35 -15.33 3.47 -4.54
N PHE A 36 -14.58 2.87 -5.47
CA PHE A 36 -14.52 3.32 -6.86
C PHE A 36 -15.89 3.27 -7.53
N VAL A 37 -16.61 2.15 -7.43
CA VAL A 37 -17.96 2.01 -8.01
C VAL A 37 -18.93 3.06 -7.45
N GLN A 38 -18.88 3.32 -6.14
CA GLN A 38 -19.73 4.34 -5.52
C GLN A 38 -19.36 5.77 -5.91
N SER A 39 -18.06 6.08 -5.95
CA SER A 39 -17.58 7.41 -6.35
C SER A 39 -17.96 7.76 -7.79
N GLN A 40 -18.07 6.77 -8.68
CA GLN A 40 -18.56 7.01 -10.04
C GLN A 40 -20.04 7.41 -10.13
N MET A 41 -20.85 7.13 -9.11
CA MET A 41 -22.25 7.58 -9.08
C MET A 41 -22.40 9.05 -8.67
N PHE A 42 -21.34 9.65 -8.10
CA PHE A 42 -21.31 11.02 -7.61
C PHE A 42 -20.43 11.93 -8.50
N PHE A 43 -20.77 12.05 -9.78
CA PHE A 43 -20.12 13.07 -10.62
C PHE A 43 -20.91 14.38 -10.63
N VAL A 44 -20.24 15.44 -10.16
CA VAL A 44 -20.78 16.77 -9.88
C VAL A 44 -20.72 17.66 -11.13
N LYS A 45 -21.77 18.47 -11.31
CA LYS A 45 -21.98 19.48 -12.37
C LYS A 45 -21.19 20.78 -12.11
N THR A 46 -19.87 20.74 -11.96
CA THR A 46 -19.03 21.94 -11.74
C THR A 46 -18.06 22.15 -12.90
N ASP A 47 -17.86 23.41 -13.30
CA ASP A 47 -16.96 23.77 -14.41
C ASP A 47 -15.52 23.25 -14.20
N PRO A 48 -14.85 22.79 -15.27
CA PRO A 48 -13.52 22.21 -15.18
C PRO A 48 -12.47 23.25 -14.76
N LEU A 49 -11.56 22.84 -13.87
CA LEU A 49 -10.42 23.65 -13.46
C LEU A 49 -9.32 23.69 -14.55
N PRO A 50 -8.47 24.73 -14.59
CA PRO A 50 -7.40 24.84 -15.58
C PRO A 50 -6.44 23.64 -15.55
N SER A 51 -6.21 23.06 -16.73
CA SER A 51 -5.67 21.71 -16.91
C SER A 51 -4.18 21.54 -16.60
N GLN A 52 -3.33 22.47 -17.02
CA GLN A 52 -1.87 22.24 -17.02
C GLN A 52 -1.24 22.22 -15.63
N SER A 53 -1.62 23.16 -14.75
CA SER A 53 -1.03 23.25 -13.41
C SER A 53 -1.44 22.08 -12.51
N LEU A 54 -2.70 21.64 -12.60
CA LEU A 54 -3.19 20.50 -11.84
C LEU A 54 -2.55 19.19 -12.28
N GLU A 55 -2.43 18.95 -13.59
CA GLU A 55 -1.76 17.74 -14.11
C GLU A 55 -0.34 17.60 -13.57
N TRP A 56 0.43 18.69 -13.55
CA TRP A 56 1.79 18.69 -13.00
C TRP A 56 1.84 18.44 -11.50
N VAL A 57 0.95 19.06 -10.72
CA VAL A 57 0.87 18.84 -9.27
C VAL A 57 0.55 17.38 -8.97
N PHE A 58 -0.48 16.82 -9.61
CA PHE A 58 -0.87 15.44 -9.40
C PHE A 58 0.20 14.46 -9.90
N ALA A 59 0.86 14.74 -11.02
CA ALA A 59 1.96 13.90 -11.51
C ALA A 59 3.15 13.89 -10.54
N PHE A 60 3.53 15.06 -10.00
CA PHE A 60 4.60 15.17 -9.00
C PHE A 60 4.23 14.44 -7.71
N LEU A 61 3.02 14.66 -7.18
CA LEU A 61 2.52 13.95 -6.00
C LEU A 61 2.47 12.44 -6.23
N GLY A 62 1.99 12.01 -7.40
CA GLY A 62 1.95 10.59 -7.77
C GLY A 62 3.34 9.96 -7.80
N LEU A 63 4.32 10.64 -8.39
CA LEU A 63 5.70 10.15 -8.41
C LEU A 63 6.28 10.04 -7.00
N VAL A 64 6.13 11.08 -6.17
CA VAL A 64 6.63 11.08 -4.79
C VAL A 64 5.98 9.95 -3.97
N THR A 65 4.67 9.80 -4.07
CA THR A 65 3.93 8.74 -3.37
C THR A 65 4.34 7.35 -3.85
N PHE A 66 4.55 7.14 -5.16
CA PHE A 66 5.01 5.87 -5.68
C PHE A 66 6.41 5.51 -5.18
N LEU A 67 7.36 6.45 -5.24
CA LEU A 67 8.72 6.24 -4.71
C LEU A 67 8.68 5.94 -3.21
N PHE A 68 7.89 6.70 -2.45
CA PHE A 68 7.72 6.47 -1.02
C PHE A 68 7.16 5.07 -0.77
N GLY A 69 6.06 4.68 -1.41
CA GLY A 69 5.47 3.33 -1.28
C GLY A 69 6.42 2.20 -1.68
N TYR A 70 7.24 2.40 -2.72
CA TYR A 70 8.23 1.42 -3.18
C TYR A 70 9.31 1.16 -2.13
N PHE A 71 9.88 2.23 -1.55
CA PHE A 71 10.94 2.12 -0.55
C PHE A 71 10.43 1.92 0.88
N PHE A 72 9.16 2.25 1.16
CA PHE A 72 8.60 2.30 2.51
C PHE A 72 8.82 1.01 3.29
N TYR A 73 8.42 -0.14 2.75
CA TYR A 73 8.50 -1.40 3.49
C TYR A 73 9.94 -1.76 3.84
N ARG A 74 10.88 -1.61 2.89
CA ARG A 74 12.30 -1.88 3.11
C ARG A 74 12.88 -0.94 4.16
N ALA A 75 12.59 0.35 4.06
CA ALA A 75 13.04 1.35 5.02
C ALA A 75 12.44 1.10 6.42
N TYR A 76 11.14 0.80 6.49
CA TYR A 76 10.44 0.50 7.74
C TYR A 76 11.06 -0.69 8.46
N ILE A 77 11.25 -1.82 7.75
CA ILE A 77 11.88 -3.00 8.33
C ILE A 77 13.32 -2.68 8.74
N SER A 78 14.12 -2.05 7.88
CA SER A 78 15.52 -1.71 8.20
C SER A 78 15.65 -0.83 9.46
N LEU A 79 14.77 0.16 9.62
CA LEU A 79 14.81 1.09 10.75
C LEU A 79 14.29 0.47 12.05
N ARG A 80 13.20 -0.31 11.97
CA ARG A 80 12.51 -0.83 13.16
C ARG A 80 12.88 -2.27 13.51
N ARG A 81 13.70 -2.97 12.72
CA ARG A 81 14.07 -4.38 12.94
C ARG A 81 14.48 -4.68 14.38
N LYS A 82 15.42 -3.90 14.94
CA LYS A 82 15.91 -4.11 16.32
C LYS A 82 14.79 -4.02 17.36
N GLN A 83 13.91 -3.04 17.20
CA GLN A 83 12.76 -2.83 18.10
C GLN A 83 11.74 -3.95 17.94
N ILE A 84 11.38 -4.30 16.70
CA ILE A 84 10.43 -5.38 16.39
C ILE A 84 10.94 -6.69 17.00
N MET A 85 12.22 -7.04 16.82
CA MET A 85 12.79 -8.27 17.37
C MET A 85 12.81 -8.32 18.90
N GLN A 86 12.70 -7.18 19.60
CA GLN A 86 12.58 -7.12 21.05
C GLN A 86 11.13 -7.30 21.55
N LEU A 87 10.13 -7.13 20.69
CA LEU A 87 8.71 -7.29 21.03
C LEU A 87 8.33 -8.76 21.26
N THR A 88 7.15 -8.98 21.84
CA THR A 88 6.52 -10.31 21.90
C THR A 88 6.10 -10.78 20.51
N LEU A 89 5.94 -12.09 20.30
CA LEU A 89 5.50 -12.65 19.01
C LEU A 89 4.20 -12.04 18.43
N PRO A 90 3.11 -11.83 19.21
CA PRO A 90 1.91 -11.19 18.66
C PRO A 90 2.17 -9.74 18.21
N ASP A 91 2.94 -8.97 18.98
CA ASP A 91 3.24 -7.56 18.67
C ASP A 91 4.18 -7.44 17.45
N ARG A 92 5.10 -8.40 17.28
CA ARG A 92 5.93 -8.52 16.06
C ARG A 92 5.05 -8.70 14.83
N LYS A 93 4.10 -9.64 14.92
CA LYS A 93 3.18 -9.94 13.83
C LYS A 93 2.36 -8.70 13.47
N GLN A 94 1.76 -8.05 14.46
CA GLN A 94 0.99 -6.82 14.24
C GLN A 94 1.83 -5.72 13.59
N SER A 95 3.08 -5.51 14.05
CA SER A 95 3.98 -4.51 13.46
C SER A 95 4.23 -4.77 11.97
N VAL A 96 4.45 -6.02 11.59
CA VAL A 96 4.65 -6.42 10.19
C VAL A 96 3.37 -6.25 9.36
N LEU A 97 2.21 -6.63 9.92
CA LEU A 97 0.91 -6.46 9.25
C LEU A 97 0.58 -4.98 9.02
N VAL A 98 0.84 -4.12 10.02
CA VAL A 98 0.67 -2.66 9.89
C VAL A 98 1.56 -2.12 8.77
N ALA A 99 2.80 -2.58 8.65
CA ALA A 99 3.68 -2.16 7.56
C ALA A 99 3.13 -2.54 6.17
N PHE A 100 2.51 -3.73 6.04
CA PHE A 100 1.83 -4.13 4.79
C PHE A 100 0.61 -3.25 4.50
N VAL A 101 -0.22 -2.98 5.51
CA VAL A 101 -1.40 -2.12 5.36
C VAL A 101 -0.99 -0.70 4.95
N LEU A 102 0.01 -0.11 5.61
CA LEU A 102 0.51 1.22 5.26
C LEU A 102 1.10 1.26 3.84
N GLN A 103 1.87 0.25 3.45
CA GLN A 103 2.38 0.17 2.07
C GLN A 103 1.23 0.07 1.06
N TYR A 104 0.19 -0.70 1.36
CA TYR A 104 -0.99 -0.81 0.50
C TYR A 104 -1.69 0.55 0.37
N VAL A 105 -1.99 1.22 1.49
CA VAL A 105 -2.69 2.52 1.51
C VAL A 105 -1.93 3.59 0.74
N LEU A 106 -0.60 3.59 0.81
CA LEU A 106 0.25 4.50 0.02
C LEU A 106 0.04 4.30 -1.49
N PHE A 107 0.00 3.07 -1.98
CA PHE A 107 -0.25 2.81 -3.40
C PHE A 107 -1.70 3.04 -3.81
N GLU A 108 -2.65 2.75 -2.93
CA GLU A 108 -4.06 3.09 -3.13
C GLU A 108 -4.28 4.60 -3.29
N THR A 109 -3.52 5.41 -2.55
CA THR A 109 -3.57 6.89 -2.66
C THR A 109 -3.27 7.37 -4.08
N LEU A 110 -2.46 6.64 -4.86
CA LEU A 110 -2.24 6.93 -6.28
C LEU A 110 -3.52 6.77 -7.10
N GLY A 111 -4.31 5.73 -6.82
CA GLY A 111 -5.61 5.54 -7.47
C GLY A 111 -6.57 6.68 -7.15
N LEU A 112 -6.60 7.14 -5.89
CA LEU A 112 -7.41 8.28 -5.46
C LEU A 112 -7.01 9.59 -6.16
N TYR A 113 -5.71 9.81 -6.36
CA TYR A 113 -5.20 10.93 -7.16
C TYR A 113 -5.71 10.89 -8.59
N GLY A 114 -5.74 9.71 -9.21
CA GLY A 114 -6.33 9.52 -10.54
C GLY A 114 -7.81 9.87 -10.60
N VAL A 115 -8.60 9.41 -9.63
CA VAL A 115 -10.03 9.72 -9.52
C VAL A 115 -10.24 11.21 -9.36
N LEU A 116 -9.55 11.84 -8.41
CA LEU A 116 -9.64 13.28 -8.17
C LEU A 116 -9.28 14.08 -9.42
N LEU A 117 -8.18 13.74 -10.10
CA LEU A 117 -7.79 14.41 -11.34
C LEU A 117 -8.86 14.25 -12.43
N SER A 118 -9.42 13.05 -12.58
CA SER A 118 -10.53 12.80 -13.53
C SER A 118 -11.79 13.61 -13.18
N VAL A 119 -12.12 13.76 -11.91
CA VAL A 119 -13.28 14.55 -11.45
C VAL A 119 -13.05 16.03 -11.76
N LEU A 120 -11.91 16.59 -11.32
CA LEU A 120 -11.61 18.02 -11.41
C LEU A 120 -11.47 18.51 -12.85
N MET A 121 -11.03 17.62 -13.76
CA MET A 121 -10.84 17.93 -15.17
C MET A 121 -11.97 17.42 -16.07
N GLN A 122 -12.94 16.70 -15.50
CA GLN A 122 -14.00 15.99 -16.23
C GLN A 122 -13.46 15.11 -17.38
N ASN A 123 -12.28 14.51 -17.19
CA ASN A 123 -11.60 13.71 -18.21
C ASN A 123 -11.04 12.41 -17.62
N THR A 124 -11.74 11.32 -17.89
CA THR A 124 -11.42 9.97 -17.38
C THR A 124 -10.11 9.42 -17.92
N VAL A 125 -9.66 9.86 -19.10
CA VAL A 125 -8.40 9.41 -19.70
C VAL A 125 -7.21 9.83 -18.84
N LYS A 126 -7.31 10.93 -18.10
CA LYS A 126 -6.24 11.44 -17.22
C LYS A 126 -6.04 10.58 -15.97
N ALA A 127 -7.01 9.76 -15.57
CA ALA A 127 -6.87 8.82 -14.45
C ALA A 127 -6.04 7.58 -14.82
N ILE A 128 -5.99 7.18 -16.10
CA ILE A 128 -5.35 5.94 -16.56
C ILE A 128 -3.92 5.75 -16.02
N PRO A 129 -2.98 6.71 -16.13
CA PRO A 129 -1.63 6.52 -15.63
C PRO A 129 -1.61 6.24 -14.12
N PHE A 130 -2.41 6.97 -13.34
CA PHE A 130 -2.49 6.79 -11.89
C PHE A 130 -3.04 5.42 -11.50
N VAL A 131 -4.05 4.94 -12.23
CA VAL A 131 -4.62 3.60 -12.04
C VAL A 131 -3.57 2.53 -12.37
N LEU A 132 -2.81 2.68 -13.46
CA LEU A 132 -1.73 1.76 -13.81
C LEU A 132 -0.65 1.71 -12.72
N PHE A 133 -0.21 2.86 -12.22
CA PHE A 133 0.76 2.93 -11.12
C PHE A 133 0.21 2.36 -9.81
N ALA A 134 -1.09 2.54 -9.52
CA ALA A 134 -1.74 1.90 -8.38
C ALA A 134 -1.75 0.37 -8.52
N TYR A 135 -2.05 -0.18 -9.70
CA TYR A 135 -1.98 -1.63 -9.97
C TYR A 135 -0.56 -2.17 -9.82
N LEU A 136 0.46 -1.48 -10.36
CA LEU A 136 1.87 -1.83 -10.13
C LEU A 136 2.18 -1.81 -8.63
N GLY A 137 1.70 -0.79 -7.92
CA GLY A 137 1.77 -0.68 -6.47
C GLY A 137 1.13 -1.85 -5.73
N PHE A 138 0.00 -2.36 -6.20
CA PHE A 138 -0.67 -3.54 -5.61
C PHE A 138 0.14 -4.82 -5.79
N VAL A 139 0.75 -5.01 -6.96
CA VAL A 139 1.69 -6.13 -7.18
C VAL A 139 2.91 -5.99 -6.27
N LEU A 140 3.40 -4.75 -6.08
CA LEU A 140 4.51 -4.46 -5.19
C LEU A 140 4.16 -4.62 -3.71
N SER A 141 2.93 -4.32 -3.30
CA SER A 141 2.46 -4.46 -1.91
C SER A 141 2.09 -5.90 -1.53
N PHE A 142 2.00 -6.80 -2.51
CA PHE A 142 1.68 -8.20 -2.30
C PHE A 142 2.54 -8.83 -1.18
N PRO A 143 1.92 -9.57 -0.23
CA PRO A 143 2.60 -10.13 0.92
C PRO A 143 3.40 -11.38 0.53
N LYS A 144 4.62 -11.16 0.04
CA LYS A 144 5.54 -12.24 -0.29
C LYS A 144 6.28 -12.79 0.94
N LYS A 145 6.70 -14.07 0.87
CA LYS A 145 7.41 -14.74 1.97
C LYS A 145 8.73 -14.04 2.29
N GLU A 146 9.45 -13.60 1.25
CA GLU A 146 10.79 -13.03 1.37
C GLU A 146 10.77 -11.71 2.15
N LYS A 147 9.70 -10.92 2.01
CA LYS A 147 9.51 -9.67 2.77
C LYS A 147 9.45 -9.90 4.28
N ILE A 148 8.82 -10.98 4.71
CA ILE A 148 8.67 -11.33 6.13
C ILE A 148 9.94 -12.02 6.64
N GLN A 149 10.55 -12.88 5.81
CA GLN A 149 11.81 -13.55 6.15
C GLN A 149 12.96 -12.57 6.37
N ALA A 150 13.00 -11.47 5.62
CA ALA A 150 13.98 -10.38 5.77
C ALA A 150 14.00 -9.71 7.16
N LEU A 151 12.99 -9.93 8.00
CA LEU A 151 13.01 -9.48 9.41
C LEU A 151 14.05 -10.26 10.23
N PHE A 152 14.30 -11.50 9.86
CA PHE A 152 15.10 -12.46 10.63
C PHE A 152 16.53 -12.63 10.08
N GLU A 153 16.80 -12.20 8.84
CA GLU A 153 18.13 -12.17 8.19
C GLU A 153 18.87 -10.86 8.51
#